data_AF-A0A7X8J9S8-F1
#
_entry.id   AF-A0A7X8J9S8-F1
#
_cell.length_a   1.000
_cell.length_b   1.000
_cell.length_c   1.000
_cell.angle_alpha   90.00
_cell.angle_beta   90.00
_cell.angle_gamma   90.00
#
_symmetry.space_group_name_H-M   'P 1'
#
loop_
_entity.id
_entity.type
_entity.pdbx_description
1 polymer ?
#
loop_
_entity_poly.entity_id
_entity_poly.type
_entity_poly.pdbx_seq_one_letter_code
_entity_poly.pdbx_strand_id
1 'polypeptide(L)'
;MKVSIMLGLLMLGVVPVSDKPPTKSFLNAKIYDLSTSPTPKRLRAGVSEPISPIPEKINYHCPVCEEQTIHVRPKGVYRHSMWTLCNLEFMRKNLNEVSKKSKLPMSFDETCYCKVCSEDNLTDDVYIEIEVEGVRVRNKYENNDLRILNAFFSNQKDVNIQMGSGFRAYPLKNYIPRIQILLGLRSAPTSEEN
;
A
#
# COMPACT_ATOMS: atom_id res chain seq x y z
N MET A 1 -54.90 30.62 -6.67
CA MET A 1 -53.43 30.42 -6.80
C MET A 1 -53.13 28.93 -6.66
N LYS A 2 -52.75 28.25 -7.73
CA LYS A 2 -52.30 26.84 -7.69
C LYS A 2 -50.78 26.83 -7.84
N VAL A 3 -50.08 26.47 -6.77
CA VAL A 3 -48.62 26.30 -6.77
C VAL A 3 -48.34 24.86 -7.16
N SER A 4 -47.93 24.63 -8.41
CA SER A 4 -47.40 23.34 -8.86
C SER A 4 -45.98 23.18 -8.33
N ILE A 5 -45.81 22.26 -7.37
CA ILE A 5 -44.51 21.80 -6.90
C ILE A 5 -44.03 20.72 -7.88
N MET A 6 -43.10 21.09 -8.77
CA MET A 6 -42.36 20.11 -9.57
C MET A 6 -41.35 19.39 -8.70
N LEU A 7 -41.66 18.14 -8.35
CA LEU A 7 -40.76 17.22 -7.68
C LEU A 7 -39.76 16.69 -8.72
N GLY A 8 -38.60 17.34 -8.80
CA GLY A 8 -37.46 16.87 -9.60
C GLY A 8 -36.87 15.61 -9.00
N LEU A 9 -37.18 14.45 -9.58
CA LEU A 9 -36.60 13.16 -9.24
C LEU A 9 -35.13 13.14 -9.68
N LEU A 10 -34.22 13.43 -8.74
CA LEU A 10 -32.77 13.25 -8.93
C LEU A 10 -32.48 11.74 -8.94
N MET A 11 -32.46 11.16 -10.14
CA MET A 11 -31.96 9.80 -10.37
C MET A 11 -30.45 9.79 -10.10
N LEU A 12 -30.07 9.52 -8.84
CA LEU A 12 -28.71 9.12 -8.49
C LEU A 12 -28.45 7.77 -9.18
N GLY A 13 -27.83 7.82 -10.36
CA GLY A 13 -27.38 6.64 -11.07
C GLY A 13 -26.42 5.85 -10.19
N VAL A 14 -26.90 4.75 -9.63
CA VAL A 14 -26.07 3.74 -8.96
C VAL A 14 -25.26 3.07 -10.06
N VAL A 15 -24.00 3.47 -10.22
CA VAL A 15 -23.08 2.79 -11.14
C VAL A 15 -22.92 1.36 -10.62
N PRO A 16 -23.23 0.32 -11.42
CA PRO A 16 -23.04 -1.06 -10.99
C PRO A 16 -21.56 -1.28 -10.68
N VAL A 17 -21.27 -1.63 -9.43
CA VAL A 17 -19.91 -1.93 -8.99
C VAL A 17 -19.53 -3.26 -9.64
N SER A 18 -18.75 -3.22 -10.71
CA SER A 18 -18.27 -4.43 -11.39
C SER A 18 -17.47 -5.29 -10.41
N ASP A 19 -17.80 -6.58 -10.30
CA ASP A 19 -17.06 -7.56 -9.48
C ASP A 19 -15.78 -8.08 -10.11
N LYS A 20 -15.48 -7.64 -11.33
CA LYS A 20 -14.24 -8.02 -12.00
C LYS A 20 -13.07 -7.19 -11.46
N PRO A 21 -11.88 -7.80 -11.30
CA PRO A 21 -10.66 -7.07 -11.00
C PRO A 21 -10.40 -5.99 -12.07
N PRO A 22 -9.83 -4.83 -11.70
CA PRO A 22 -9.59 -3.75 -12.64
C PRO A 22 -8.55 -4.14 -13.70
N THR A 23 -8.79 -3.73 -14.94
CA THR A 23 -7.90 -3.93 -16.08
C THR A 23 -6.76 -2.90 -16.07
N LYS A 24 -5.65 -3.19 -16.79
CA LYS A 24 -4.57 -2.19 -16.95
C LYS A 24 -5.06 -0.91 -17.59
N SER A 25 -5.98 -1.00 -18.55
CA SER A 25 -6.62 0.16 -19.18
C SER A 25 -7.37 1.03 -18.16
N PHE A 26 -8.18 0.41 -17.28
CA PHE A 26 -8.88 1.12 -16.21
C PHE A 26 -7.90 1.80 -15.24
N LEU A 27 -6.82 1.10 -14.85
CA LEU A 27 -5.81 1.65 -13.95
C LEU A 27 -5.08 2.84 -14.59
N ASN A 28 -4.73 2.74 -15.88
CA ASN A 28 -4.11 3.83 -16.64
C ASN A 28 -5.03 5.05 -16.77
N ALA A 29 -6.33 4.85 -17.02
CA ALA A 29 -7.31 5.94 -17.03
C ALA A 29 -7.38 6.64 -15.67
N LYS A 30 -7.42 5.87 -14.57
CA LYS A 30 -7.43 6.42 -13.21
C LYS A 30 -6.14 7.18 -12.86
N ILE A 31 -4.99 6.73 -13.36
CA ILE A 31 -3.71 7.45 -13.23
C ILE A 31 -3.73 8.75 -14.03
N TYR A 32 -4.26 8.72 -15.25
CA TYR A 32 -4.42 9.90 -16.08
C TYR A 32 -5.32 10.94 -15.39
N ASP A 33 -6.46 10.53 -14.84
CA ASP A 33 -7.36 11.40 -14.07
C ASP A 33 -6.65 12.00 -12.85
N LEU A 34 -5.85 11.21 -12.14
CA LEU A 34 -5.05 11.71 -11.01
C LEU A 34 -4.00 12.72 -11.45
N SER A 35 -3.36 12.51 -12.60
CA SER A 35 -2.30 13.39 -13.12
C SER A 35 -2.81 14.77 -13.54
N THR A 36 -4.03 14.82 -14.08
CA THR A 36 -4.69 16.05 -14.56
C THR A 36 -5.49 16.76 -13.47
N SER A 37 -5.72 16.11 -12.33
CA SER A 37 -6.46 16.68 -11.21
C SER A 37 -5.74 17.89 -10.60
N PRO A 38 -6.48 18.95 -10.19
CA PRO A 38 -5.90 20.10 -9.52
C PRO A 38 -5.27 19.68 -8.19
N THR A 39 -4.13 20.29 -7.87
CA THR A 39 -3.44 20.05 -6.59
C THR A 39 -4.32 20.57 -5.44
N PRO A 40 -4.49 19.81 -4.35
CA PRO A 40 -5.21 20.29 -3.16
C PRO A 40 -4.60 21.60 -2.63
N LYS A 41 -5.43 22.64 -2.46
CA LYS A 41 -4.98 23.96 -1.97
C LYS A 41 -4.61 23.95 -0.48
N ARG A 42 -5.17 23.03 0.30
CA ARG A 42 -4.89 22.87 1.73
C ARG A 42 -4.61 21.40 2.02
N LEU A 43 -3.40 21.13 2.46
CA LEU A 43 -2.99 19.81 2.95
C LEU A 43 -3.30 19.76 4.46
N ARG A 44 -3.75 18.60 4.95
CA ARG A 44 -4.06 18.43 6.38
C ARG A 44 -2.79 18.56 7.21
N ALA A 45 -2.95 19.12 8.42
CA ALA A 45 -1.88 19.21 9.39
C ALA A 45 -1.41 17.80 9.80
N GLY A 46 -0.12 17.69 10.14
CA GLY A 46 0.45 16.42 10.54
C GLY A 46 -0.09 15.92 11.87
N VAL A 47 -0.26 14.60 11.96
CA VAL A 47 -0.57 13.91 13.22
C VAL A 47 0.68 13.15 13.63
N SER A 48 0.98 13.07 14.93
CA SER A 48 2.01 12.17 15.45
C SER A 48 1.35 10.91 15.98
N GLU A 49 1.85 9.74 15.60
CA GLU A 49 1.46 8.50 16.27
C GLU A 49 2.46 8.17 17.39
N PRO A 50 1.98 7.65 18.53
CA PRO A 50 2.86 7.17 19.58
C PRO A 50 3.74 6.05 19.03
N ILE A 51 5.03 6.14 19.32
CA ILE A 51 6.01 5.14 18.93
C ILE A 51 5.99 4.03 19.97
N SER A 52 5.53 2.84 19.59
CA SER A 52 5.75 1.65 20.41
C SER A 52 7.24 1.27 20.41
N PRO A 53 7.81 0.89 21.56
CA PRO A 53 9.17 0.39 21.63
C PRO A 53 9.30 -0.90 20.82
N ILE A 54 10.39 -1.04 20.06
CA ILE A 54 10.71 -2.27 19.35
C ILE A 54 11.24 -3.30 20.36
N PRO A 55 10.64 -4.49 20.47
CA PRO A 55 11.09 -5.53 21.39
C PRO A 55 12.49 -6.04 21.04
N GLU A 56 13.20 -6.60 22.02
CA GLU A 56 14.53 -7.18 21.79
C GLU A 56 14.49 -8.47 20.96
N LYS A 57 13.36 -9.19 21.01
CA LYS A 57 13.13 -10.44 20.29
C LYS A 57 11.73 -10.47 19.72
N ILE A 58 11.58 -11.06 18.53
CA ILE A 58 10.29 -11.32 17.90
C ILE A 58 10.26 -12.78 17.46
N ASN A 59 9.22 -13.51 17.88
CA ASN A 59 8.95 -14.84 17.39
C ASN A 59 8.10 -14.73 16.13
N TYR A 60 8.70 -15.01 14.98
CA TYR A 60 8.00 -15.06 13.70
C TYR A 60 7.56 -16.50 13.42
N HIS A 61 6.30 -16.68 13.05
CA HIS A 61 5.77 -17.96 12.58
C HIS A 61 5.50 -17.86 11.08
N CYS A 62 6.18 -18.71 10.31
CA CYS A 62 6.12 -18.67 8.85
C CYS A 62 4.76 -19.19 8.35
N PRO A 63 4.03 -18.42 7.52
CA PRO A 63 2.76 -18.89 6.95
C PRO A 63 2.94 -19.92 5.82
N VAL A 64 4.18 -20.18 5.38
CA VAL A 64 4.48 -21.10 4.27
C VAL A 64 4.86 -22.48 4.78
N CYS A 65 5.85 -22.57 5.67
CA CYS A 65 6.36 -23.83 6.18
C CYS A 65 6.05 -24.08 7.67
N GLU A 66 5.30 -23.18 8.32
CA GLU A 66 4.87 -23.27 9.73
C GLU A 66 6.00 -23.24 10.77
N GLU A 67 7.26 -23.16 10.33
CA GLU A 67 8.41 -23.08 11.24
C GLU A 67 8.49 -21.75 11.98
N GLN A 68 9.04 -21.81 13.19
CA GLN A 68 9.29 -20.64 14.01
C GLN A 68 10.71 -20.11 13.82
N THR A 69 10.83 -18.80 13.61
CA THR A 69 12.12 -18.10 13.55
C THR A 69 12.16 -17.01 14.61
N ILE A 70 13.21 -17.02 15.45
CA ILE A 70 13.40 -16.00 16.49
C ILE A 70 14.31 -14.91 15.92
N HIS A 71 13.76 -13.72 15.71
CA HIS A 71 14.50 -12.54 15.30
C HIS A 71 14.99 -11.79 16.52
N VAL A 72 16.30 -11.63 16.65
CA VAL A 72 16.94 -10.89 17.74
C VAL A 72 17.39 -9.54 17.23
N ARG A 73 17.03 -8.48 17.95
CA ARG A 73 17.43 -7.11 17.60
C ARG A 73 18.96 -6.98 17.58
N PRO A 74 19.57 -6.56 16.47
CA PRO A 74 21.01 -6.35 16.42
C PRO A 74 21.42 -5.23 17.39
N LYS A 75 22.50 -5.48 18.15
CA LYS A 75 23.08 -4.44 19.03
C LYS A 75 23.70 -3.34 18.18
N GLY A 76 23.30 -2.09 18.40
CA GLY A 76 23.85 -0.93 17.68
C GLY A 76 23.21 -0.59 16.35
N VAL A 77 22.19 -1.35 15.89
CA VAL A 77 21.44 -1.02 14.67
C VAL A 77 20.21 -0.17 15.02
N TYR A 78 20.00 0.86 14.20
CA TYR A 78 18.87 1.79 14.32
C TYR A 78 17.52 1.07 14.17
N ARG A 79 16.48 1.74 14.68
CA ARG A 79 15.06 1.35 14.73
C ARG A 79 14.48 0.70 13.45
N HIS A 80 15.11 0.85 12.30
CA HIS A 80 14.57 0.40 11.01
C HIS A 80 14.68 -1.12 10.79
N SER A 81 15.64 -1.82 11.41
CA SER A 81 15.95 -3.23 11.11
C SER A 81 14.97 -4.26 11.65
N MET A 82 13.86 -3.85 12.26
CA MET A 82 12.81 -4.76 12.73
C MET A 82 11.41 -4.17 12.58
N TRP A 83 11.31 -2.95 12.07
CA TRP A 83 10.05 -2.22 12.07
C TRP A 83 8.98 -2.95 11.26
N THR A 84 9.35 -3.42 10.07
CA THR A 84 8.45 -4.17 9.19
C THR A 84 7.97 -5.46 9.86
N LEU A 85 8.89 -6.20 10.50
CA LEU A 85 8.58 -7.44 11.22
C LEU A 85 7.63 -7.20 12.41
N CYS A 86 7.85 -6.15 13.22
CA CYS A 86 6.97 -5.78 14.33
C CYS A 86 5.54 -5.42 13.89
N ASN A 87 5.40 -4.91 12.67
CA ASN A 87 4.14 -4.38 12.17
C ASN A 87 3.45 -5.33 11.18
N LEU A 88 3.91 -6.57 11.04
CA LEU A 88 3.37 -7.50 10.05
C LEU A 88 1.87 -7.71 10.16
N GLU A 89 1.33 -7.88 11.36
CA GLU A 89 -0.12 -8.06 11.54
C GLU A 89 -0.91 -6.84 11.04
N PHE A 90 -0.46 -5.63 11.40
CA PHE A 90 -1.04 -4.38 10.94
C PHE A 90 -0.91 -4.21 9.42
N MET A 91 0.26 -4.55 8.86
CA MET A 91 0.52 -4.51 7.42
C MET A 91 -0.41 -5.48 6.68
N ARG A 92 -0.52 -6.74 7.12
CA ARG A 92 -1.40 -7.76 6.54
C ARG A 92 -2.86 -7.31 6.56
N LYS A 93 -3.32 -6.70 7.67
CA LYS A 93 -4.67 -6.14 7.76
C LYS A 93 -4.90 -5.03 6.73
N ASN A 94 -3.98 -4.06 6.64
CA ASN A 94 -4.07 -2.96 5.69
C ASN A 94 -4.01 -3.47 4.24
N LEU A 95 -3.15 -4.45 3.95
CA LEU A 95 -3.06 -5.08 2.63
C LEU A 95 -4.39 -5.73 2.24
N ASN A 96 -5.01 -6.47 3.15
CA ASN A 96 -6.32 -7.08 2.94
C ASN A 96 -7.42 -6.04 2.67
N GLU A 97 -7.41 -4.92 3.41
CA GLU A 97 -8.35 -3.82 3.16
C GLU A 97 -8.16 -3.18 1.77
N VAL A 98 -6.90 -2.96 1.36
CA VAL A 98 -6.58 -2.44 0.03
C VAL A 98 -6.93 -3.44 -1.07
N SER A 99 -6.64 -4.73 -0.88
CA SER A 99 -6.99 -5.80 -1.81
C SER A 99 -8.50 -5.89 -2.03
N LYS A 100 -9.29 -5.89 -0.95
CA LYS A 100 -10.77 -5.87 -1.02
C LYS A 100 -11.31 -4.64 -1.76
N LYS A 101 -10.75 -3.47 -1.46
CA LYS A 101 -11.18 -2.19 -2.07
C LYS A 101 -10.84 -2.11 -3.56
N SER A 102 -9.64 -2.54 -3.93
CA SER A 102 -9.16 -2.55 -5.30
C SER A 102 -9.72 -3.69 -6.14
N LYS A 103 -10.21 -4.75 -5.48
CA LYS A 103 -10.55 -6.04 -6.08
C LYS A 103 -9.36 -6.72 -6.77
N LEU A 104 -8.12 -6.38 -6.37
CA LEU A 104 -6.91 -7.01 -6.88
C LEU A 104 -6.39 -8.04 -5.87
N PRO A 105 -5.96 -9.24 -6.31
CA PRO A 105 -5.21 -10.15 -5.47
C PRO A 105 -3.90 -9.50 -5.03
N MET A 106 -3.66 -9.45 -3.72
CA MET A 106 -2.42 -8.93 -3.15
C MET A 106 -1.95 -9.81 -2.00
N SER A 107 -0.65 -10.03 -1.90
CA SER A 107 0.01 -10.76 -0.81
C SER A 107 1.34 -10.12 -0.44
N PHE A 108 1.83 -10.41 0.76
CA PHE A 108 3.23 -10.20 1.09
C PHE A 108 4.00 -11.49 0.86
N ASP A 109 5.15 -11.39 0.22
CA ASP A 109 6.18 -12.41 0.30
C ASP A 109 7.06 -12.09 1.52
N GLU A 110 6.87 -12.90 2.54
CA GLU A 110 7.50 -12.78 3.86
C GLU A 110 8.53 -13.90 4.10
N THR A 111 8.85 -14.68 3.06
CA THR A 111 9.77 -15.83 3.16
C THR A 111 11.14 -15.43 3.70
N CYS A 112 11.55 -14.18 3.48
CA CYS A 112 12.78 -13.58 3.99
C CYS A 112 12.88 -13.54 5.53
N TYR A 113 11.77 -13.69 6.26
CA TYR A 113 11.76 -13.76 7.71
C TYR A 113 11.81 -15.19 8.26
N CYS A 114 11.67 -16.20 7.41
CA CYS A 114 11.77 -17.59 7.84
C CYS A 114 13.17 -18.11 7.58
N LYS A 115 13.85 -18.61 8.62
CA LYS A 115 15.17 -19.24 8.49
C LYS A 115 15.16 -20.42 7.51
N VAL A 116 14.07 -21.19 7.48
CA VAL A 116 13.96 -22.36 6.61
C VAL A 116 13.69 -21.94 5.16
N CYS A 117 12.71 -21.08 4.91
CA CYS A 117 12.39 -20.64 3.54
C CYS A 117 13.49 -19.78 2.91
N SER A 118 14.30 -19.08 3.71
CA SER A 118 15.40 -18.24 3.23
C SER A 118 16.77 -18.93 3.23
N GLU A 119 16.84 -20.21 3.62
CA GLU A 119 18.11 -20.95 3.76
C GLU A 119 19.13 -20.18 4.64
N ASP A 120 18.67 -19.72 5.80
CA ASP A 120 19.42 -18.88 6.76
C ASP A 120 19.81 -17.47 6.25
N ASN A 121 19.36 -17.04 5.06
CA ASN A 121 19.59 -15.70 4.52
C ASN A 121 18.48 -14.73 4.90
N LEU A 122 18.35 -14.46 6.21
CA LEU A 122 17.34 -13.53 6.72
C LEU A 122 17.59 -12.10 6.25
N THR A 123 16.54 -11.43 5.78
CA THR A 123 16.59 -10.01 5.40
C THR A 123 15.35 -9.27 5.90
N ASP A 124 15.48 -7.96 6.11
CA ASP A 124 14.36 -7.08 6.49
C ASP A 124 13.49 -6.66 5.30
N ASP A 125 13.81 -7.15 4.10
CA ASP A 125 13.18 -6.77 2.85
C ASP A 125 11.95 -7.63 2.56
N VAL A 126 10.78 -7.09 2.88
CA VAL A 126 9.48 -7.66 2.47
C VAL A 126 9.17 -7.25 1.05
N TYR A 127 8.52 -8.13 0.32
CA TYR A 127 8.00 -7.83 -1.02
C TYR A 127 6.48 -7.85 -1.00
N ILE A 128 5.87 -6.90 -1.70
CA ILE A 128 4.44 -6.91 -2.00
C ILE A 128 4.25 -7.51 -3.40
N GLU A 129 3.33 -8.45 -3.50
CA GLU A 129 2.92 -9.07 -4.75
C GLU A 129 1.51 -8.59 -5.11
N ILE A 130 1.33 -8.11 -6.33
CA ILE A 130 0.04 -7.65 -6.84
C ILE A 130 -0.19 -8.31 -8.20
N GLU A 131 -1.38 -8.90 -8.39
CA GLU A 131 -1.77 -9.52 -9.65
C GLU A 131 -2.73 -8.61 -10.42
N VAL A 132 -2.36 -8.24 -11.64
CA VAL A 132 -3.19 -7.44 -12.56
C VAL A 132 -3.32 -8.19 -13.88
N GLU A 133 -4.55 -8.51 -14.27
CA GLU A 133 -4.84 -9.25 -15.52
C GLU A 133 -4.06 -10.59 -15.62
N GLY A 134 -3.94 -11.32 -14.51
CA GLY A 134 -3.21 -12.59 -14.43
C GLY A 134 -1.69 -12.47 -14.40
N VAL A 135 -1.15 -11.25 -14.46
CA VAL A 135 0.29 -11.00 -14.34
C VAL A 135 0.59 -10.59 -12.90
N ARG A 136 1.37 -11.41 -12.19
CA ARG A 136 1.86 -11.10 -10.85
C ARG A 136 3.15 -10.29 -10.93
N VAL A 137 3.19 -9.20 -10.16
CA VAL A 137 4.32 -8.29 -10.07
C VAL A 137 4.81 -8.29 -8.63
N ARG A 138 6.10 -8.49 -8.42
CA ARG A 138 6.74 -8.51 -7.11
C ARG A 138 7.62 -7.28 -6.95
N ASN A 139 7.32 -6.46 -5.93
CA ASN A 139 8.04 -5.22 -5.67
C ASN A 139 8.52 -5.18 -4.22
N LYS A 140 9.73 -4.67 -3.98
CA LYS A 140 10.19 -4.41 -2.61
C LYS A 140 9.22 -3.45 -1.93
N TYR A 141 8.73 -3.81 -0.76
CA TYR A 141 7.76 -3.04 0.01
C TYR A 141 8.42 -1.81 0.65
N GLU A 142 7.78 -0.66 0.50
CA GLU A 142 8.13 0.58 1.19
C GLU A 142 7.05 0.97 2.20
N ASN A 143 7.43 1.56 3.33
CA ASN A 143 6.54 1.87 4.46
C ASN A 143 5.24 2.64 4.09
N ASN A 144 5.25 3.40 3.00
CA ASN A 144 4.12 4.21 2.57
C ASN A 144 3.29 3.58 1.45
N ASP A 145 3.68 2.42 0.90
CA ASP A 145 3.01 1.82 -0.26
C ASP A 145 1.53 1.54 -0.01
N LEU A 146 1.19 0.90 1.12
CA LEU A 146 -0.22 0.62 1.43
C LEU A 146 -1.03 1.90 1.60
N ARG A 147 -0.43 2.98 2.13
CA ARG A 147 -1.10 4.29 2.28
C ARG A 147 -1.35 4.92 0.91
N ILE A 148 -0.37 4.85 0.02
CA ILE A 148 -0.45 5.34 -1.37
C ILE A 148 -1.52 4.56 -2.14
N LEU A 149 -1.48 3.22 -2.10
CA LEU A 149 -2.46 2.36 -2.77
C LEU A 149 -3.87 2.59 -2.22
N ASN A 150 -4.02 2.67 -0.90
CA ASN A 150 -5.30 2.95 -0.26
C ASN A 150 -5.89 4.29 -0.72
N ALA A 151 -5.08 5.36 -0.73
CA ALA A 151 -5.49 6.68 -1.21
C ALA A 151 -5.89 6.64 -2.69
N PHE A 152 -5.11 5.96 -3.53
CA PHE A 152 -5.37 5.78 -4.96
C PHE A 152 -6.71 5.07 -5.21
N PHE A 153 -6.93 3.90 -4.60
CA PHE A 153 -8.17 3.15 -4.78
C PHE A 153 -9.38 3.84 -4.12
N SER A 154 -9.17 4.70 -3.11
CA SER A 154 -10.20 5.57 -2.53
C SER A 154 -10.47 6.87 -3.29
N ASN A 155 -9.87 7.09 -4.48
CA ASN A 155 -10.02 8.33 -5.26
C ASN A 155 -9.60 9.60 -4.50
N GLN A 156 -8.68 9.49 -3.54
CA GLN A 156 -8.17 10.65 -2.81
C GLN A 156 -7.23 11.47 -3.71
N LYS A 157 -7.04 12.73 -3.35
CA LYS A 157 -6.12 13.66 -4.06
C LYS A 157 -4.83 13.91 -3.29
N ASP A 158 -4.80 13.55 -2.01
CA ASP A 158 -3.66 13.59 -1.13
C ASP A 158 -3.46 12.23 -0.42
N VAL A 159 -2.30 12.08 0.20
CA VAL A 159 -1.93 10.93 1.00
C VAL A 159 -1.12 11.39 2.21
N ASN A 160 -1.41 10.82 3.38
CA ASN A 160 -0.64 11.06 4.59
C ASN A 160 0.58 10.13 4.60
N ILE A 161 1.74 10.71 4.37
CA ILE A 161 3.02 10.00 4.28
C ILE A 161 3.68 10.02 5.65
N GLN A 162 4.09 8.84 6.11
CA GLN A 162 4.82 8.69 7.35
C GLN A 162 6.26 9.16 7.16
N MET A 163 6.70 10.06 8.04
CA MET A 163 8.07 10.57 8.15
C MET A 163 8.49 10.51 9.62
N GLY A 164 9.20 9.45 10.00
CA GLY A 164 9.52 9.19 11.40
C GLY A 164 8.26 8.90 12.23
N SER A 165 8.04 9.68 13.29
CA SER A 165 6.83 9.63 14.13
C SER A 165 5.64 10.43 13.59
N GLY A 166 5.87 11.27 12.58
CA GLY A 166 4.87 12.19 12.05
C GLY A 166 4.25 11.69 10.75
N PHE A 167 3.06 12.18 10.48
CA PHE A 167 2.43 12.12 9.16
C PHE A 167 2.40 13.50 8.54
N ARG A 168 2.59 13.58 7.23
CA ARG A 168 2.38 14.82 6.48
C ARG A 168 1.59 14.51 5.22
N ALA A 169 0.57 15.31 4.96
CA ALA A 169 -0.20 15.21 3.73
C ALA A 169 0.65 15.69 2.54
N TYR A 170 0.66 14.92 1.47
CA TYR A 170 1.27 15.26 0.18
C TYR A 170 0.28 15.01 -0.96
N PRO A 171 0.35 15.76 -2.07
CA PRO A 171 -0.43 15.45 -3.26
C PRO A 171 -0.16 14.02 -3.74
N LEU A 172 -1.21 13.22 -3.91
CA LEU A 172 -1.09 11.82 -4.30
C LEU A 172 -0.45 11.67 -5.69
N LYS A 173 -0.67 12.63 -6.58
CA LYS A 173 -0.06 12.64 -7.92
C LYS A 173 1.47 12.59 -7.92
N ASN A 174 2.13 13.02 -6.84
CA ASN A 174 3.58 12.94 -6.70
C ASN A 174 4.07 11.48 -6.62
N TYR A 175 3.18 10.54 -6.30
CA TYR A 175 3.47 9.11 -6.15
C TYR A 175 3.02 8.28 -7.35
N ILE A 176 2.60 8.91 -8.46
CA ILE A 176 2.23 8.19 -9.70
C ILE A 176 3.32 7.20 -10.15
N PRO A 177 4.62 7.57 -10.20
CA PRO A 177 5.65 6.61 -10.61
C PRO A 177 5.67 5.36 -9.73
N ARG A 178 5.55 5.52 -8.41
CA ARG A 178 5.50 4.39 -7.46
C ARG A 178 4.23 3.55 -7.65
N ILE A 179 3.07 4.18 -7.86
CA ILE A 179 1.81 3.47 -8.15
C ILE A 179 1.96 2.62 -9.43
N GLN A 180 2.57 3.17 -10.48
CA GLN A 180 2.79 2.44 -11.74
C GLN A 180 3.68 1.22 -11.55
N ILE A 181 4.75 1.34 -10.76
CA ILE A 181 5.67 0.24 -10.44
C ILE A 181 4.93 -0.85 -9.64
N LEU A 182 4.23 -0.47 -8.58
CA LEU A 182 3.48 -1.40 -7.73
C LEU A 182 2.44 -2.21 -8.52
N LEU A 183 1.77 -1.57 -9.49
CA LEU A 183 0.73 -2.19 -10.31
C LEU A 183 1.25 -2.83 -11.60
N GLY A 184 2.57 -2.87 -11.84
CA GLY A 184 3.17 -3.42 -13.06
C GLY A 184 2.75 -2.72 -14.36
N LEU A 185 2.46 -1.42 -14.27
CA LEU A 185 2.16 -0.56 -15.42
C LEU A 185 3.44 0.07 -15.98
N ARG A 186 4.52 0.04 -15.21
CA ARG A 186 5.87 0.47 -15.59
C ARG A 186 6.90 -0.38 -14.84
N SER A 187 8.04 -0.66 -15.47
CA SER A 187 9.18 -1.31 -14.79
C SER A 187 9.84 -0.37 -13.78
N ALA A 188 10.35 -0.92 -12.67
CA ALA A 188 11.23 -0.17 -11.78
C ALA A 188 12.53 0.21 -12.53
N PRO A 189 13.14 1.37 -12.24
CA PRO A 189 14.46 1.69 -12.78
C PRO A 189 15.46 0.62 -12.33
N THR A 190 16.17 0.01 -13.27
CA THR A 190 17.30 -0.89 -12.98
C THR A 190 18.43 -0.06 -12.38
N SER A 191 19.06 -0.54 -11.31
CA SER A 191 20.13 0.15 -10.58
C SER A 191 21.44 0.34 -11.37
N GLU A 192 21.41 0.15 -12.69
CA GLU A 192 22.57 0.24 -13.60
C GLU A 192 22.69 1.60 -14.30
N GLU A 193 21.78 2.56 -14.07
CA GLU A 193 21.81 3.90 -14.69
C GLU A 193 22.19 5.05 -13.73
N ASN A 194 23.00 4.79 -12.69
CA ASN A 194 23.63 5.85 -11.88
C ASN A 194 25.14 5.69 -11.77
#